data_AF-A0A2V7XMB8-F1
#
_entry.id   AF-A0A2V7XMB8-F1
#
_cell.length_a   1.000
_cell.length_b   1.000
_cell.length_c   1.000
_cell.angle_alpha   90.00
_cell.angle_beta   90.00
_cell.angle_gamma   90.00
#
_symmetry.space_group_name_H-M   'P 1'
#
loop_
_entity.id
_entity.type
_entity.pdbx_description
1 polymer ?
#
loop_
_entity_poly.entity_id
_entity_poly.type
_entity_poly.pdbx_seq_one_letter_code
_entity_poly.pdbx_strand_id
1 'polypeptide(L)'
;MEVALIDSPVANVANIARALREAGADLCVTSDATVIANARKIVLPGVGSFAAAMAWLRAQRIDDALRVATSRGASLLGVCVGHQLLFDVSHEMGTT
;
A
#
# COMPACT_ATOMS: atom_id res chain seq x y z
N MET A 1 -11.52 14.01 -1.89
CA MET A 1 -11.05 13.04 -2.93
C MET A 1 -10.79 11.73 -2.23
N GLU A 2 -11.55 10.67 -2.50
CA GLU A 2 -11.42 9.40 -1.76
C GLU A 2 -10.10 8.67 -2.10
N VAL A 3 -9.36 8.28 -1.07
CA VAL A 3 -8.08 7.57 -1.14
C VAL A 3 -8.06 6.46 -0.09
N ALA A 4 -7.78 5.23 -0.53
CA ALA A 4 -7.53 4.12 0.38
C ALA A 4 -6.06 4.16 0.84
N LEU A 5 -5.83 4.33 2.12
CA LEU A 5 -4.51 4.19 2.74
C LEU A 5 -4.43 2.79 3.37
N ILE A 6 -3.48 1.98 2.92
CA ILE A 6 -3.32 0.62 3.45
C ILE A 6 -2.88 0.71 4.92
N ASP A 7 -3.68 0.12 5.80
CA ASP A 7 -3.38 0.00 7.22
C ASP A 7 -2.39 -1.14 7.43
N SER A 8 -1.18 -0.80 7.87
CA SER A 8 -0.10 -1.76 8.00
C SER A 8 0.61 -1.57 9.34
N PRO A 9 1.03 -2.66 10.00
CA PRO A 9 1.37 -2.64 11.42
C PRO A 9 2.66 -1.89 11.75
N VAL A 10 3.60 -1.80 10.79
CA VAL A 10 4.95 -1.26 11.02
C VAL A 10 5.20 0.05 10.29
N ALA A 11 4.21 0.57 9.56
CA ALA A 11 4.35 1.82 8.84
C ALA A 11 3.94 3.03 9.68
N ASN A 12 4.43 4.21 9.27
CA ASN A 12 4.03 5.48 9.85
C ASN A 12 2.65 5.95 9.31
N VAL A 13 1.62 5.11 9.44
CA VAL A 13 0.27 5.32 8.87
C VAL A 13 -0.34 6.62 9.38
N ALA A 14 -0.15 6.94 10.67
CA ALA A 14 -0.72 8.14 11.28
C ALA A 14 -0.21 9.44 10.62
N ASN A 15 1.09 9.56 10.37
CA ASN A 15 1.64 10.76 9.72
C ASN A 15 1.28 10.83 8.24
N ILE A 16 1.26 9.69 7.54
CA ILE A 16 0.81 9.64 6.14
C ILE A 16 -0.66 10.06 6.03
N ALA A 17 -1.52 9.53 6.92
CA ALA A 17 -2.94 9.90 6.97
C ALA A 17 -3.13 11.40 7.24
N ARG A 18 -2.33 11.97 8.15
CA ARG A 18 -2.35 13.41 8.42
C ARG A 18 -1.96 14.21 7.17
N ALA A 19 -0.85 13.89 6.53
CA ALA A 19 -0.37 14.60 5.34
C ALA A 19 -1.37 14.52 4.17
N LEU A 20 -1.99 13.35 3.95
CA LEU A 20 -3.01 13.17 2.93
C LEU A 20 -4.29 13.98 3.24
N ARG A 21 -4.73 14.04 4.50
CA ARG A 21 -5.86 14.89 4.91
C ARG A 21 -5.56 16.37 4.71
N GLU A 22 -4.36 16.83 5.08
CA GLU A 22 -3.91 18.20 4.85
C GLU A 22 -3.85 18.54 3.34
N ALA A 23 -3.58 17.55 2.49
CA ALA A 23 -3.66 17.66 1.03
C ALA A 23 -5.09 17.55 0.45
N GLY A 24 -6.13 17.46 1.29
CA GLY A 24 -7.54 17.41 0.87
C GLY A 24 -8.06 16.01 0.49
N ALA A 25 -7.35 14.95 0.87
CA ALA A 25 -7.84 13.59 0.70
C ALA A 25 -8.95 13.27 1.71
N ASP A 26 -9.95 12.54 1.25
CA ASP A 26 -10.92 11.83 2.08
C ASP A 26 -10.40 10.40 2.24
N LEU A 27 -10.12 9.96 3.45
CA LEU A 27 -9.33 8.75 3.70
C LEU A 27 -10.14 7.59 4.23
N CYS A 28 -10.00 6.45 3.55
CA CYS A 28 -10.31 5.14 4.10
C CYS A 28 -8.99 4.46 4.52
N VAL A 29 -8.73 4.37 5.83
CA VAL A 29 -7.59 3.59 6.35
C VAL A 29 -8.06 2.16 6.53
N THR A 30 -7.47 1.20 5.80
CA THR A 30 -8.00 -0.17 5.75
C THR A 30 -6.94 -1.21 5.39
N SER A 31 -7.11 -2.41 5.92
CA SER A 31 -6.40 -3.63 5.52
C SER A 31 -7.33 -4.65 4.83
N ASP A 32 -8.59 -4.28 4.58
CA ASP A 32 -9.57 -5.15 3.91
C ASP A 32 -9.29 -5.22 2.40
N ALA A 33 -8.91 -6.40 1.92
CA ALA A 33 -8.63 -6.70 0.52
C ALA A 33 -9.81 -6.34 -0.41
N THR A 34 -11.05 -6.47 0.05
CA THR A 34 -12.25 -6.13 -0.73
C THR A 34 -12.37 -4.63 -0.93
N VAL A 35 -12.09 -3.84 0.10
CA VAL A 35 -12.07 -2.37 0.00
C VAL A 35 -10.95 -1.93 -0.94
N ILE A 36 -9.76 -2.50 -0.78
CA ILE A 36 -8.58 -2.18 -1.60
C ILE A 36 -8.82 -2.52 -3.08
N ALA A 37 -9.40 -3.68 -3.39
CA ALA A 37 -9.67 -4.12 -4.76
C ALA A 37 -10.66 -3.23 -5.53
N ASN A 38 -11.49 -2.46 -4.81
CA ASN A 38 -12.48 -1.54 -5.39
C ASN A 38 -12.04 -0.07 -5.33
N ALA A 39 -10.92 0.24 -4.69
CA ALA A 39 -10.41 1.60 -4.57
C ALA A 39 -9.89 2.14 -5.91
N ARG A 40 -10.11 3.44 -6.16
CA ARG A 40 -9.61 4.14 -7.36
C ARG A 40 -8.24 4.81 -7.16
N LYS A 41 -7.90 5.12 -5.90
CA LYS A 41 -6.64 5.76 -5.50
C LYS A 41 -6.17 5.08 -4.23
N ILE A 42 -4.95 4.55 -4.26
CA ILE A 42 -4.41 3.71 -3.20
C ILE A 42 -3.05 4.25 -2.79
N VAL A 43 -2.80 4.31 -1.49
CA VAL A 43 -1.49 4.60 -0.90
C VAL A 43 -1.01 3.36 -0.16
N LEU A 44 0.12 2.81 -0.63
CA LEU A 44 0.82 1.69 0.00
C LEU A 44 1.99 2.27 0.82
N PRO A 45 1.90 2.26 2.16
CA PRO A 45 2.95 2.84 3.00
C PRO A 45 4.17 1.89 3.10
N GLY A 46 5.28 2.44 3.58
CA GLY A 46 6.51 1.67 3.78
C GLY A 46 6.44 0.81 5.03
N VAL A 47 6.62 -0.50 4.87
CA VAL A 47 6.55 -1.50 5.92
C VAL A 47 7.90 -2.20 6.10
N GLY A 48 8.60 -1.96 7.20
CA GLY A 48 9.79 -2.74 7.59
C GLY A 48 10.81 -2.90 6.46
N SER A 49 11.17 -4.15 6.13
CA SER A 49 11.97 -4.53 4.95
C SER A 49 11.08 -5.10 3.84
N PHE A 50 11.59 -5.10 2.60
CA PHE A 50 10.92 -5.61 1.41
C PHE A 50 10.38 -7.04 1.60
N ALA A 51 11.20 -7.94 2.13
CA ALA A 51 10.80 -9.34 2.32
C ALA A 51 9.66 -9.47 3.35
N ALA A 52 9.75 -8.75 4.48
CA ALA A 52 8.71 -8.76 5.51
C ALA A 52 7.40 -8.15 4.98
N ALA A 53 7.51 -7.07 4.23
CA ALA A 53 6.40 -6.40 3.57
C ALA A 53 5.66 -7.30 2.57
N MET A 54 6.39 -7.95 1.66
CA MET A 54 5.81 -8.88 0.69
C MET A 54 5.14 -10.08 1.38
N ALA A 55 5.75 -10.63 2.43
CA ALA A 55 5.16 -11.72 3.20
C ALA A 55 3.84 -11.29 3.85
N TRP A 56 3.80 -10.09 4.45
CA TRP A 56 2.59 -9.54 5.05
C TRP A 56 1.49 -9.29 4.02
N LEU A 57 1.81 -8.66 2.88
CA LEU A 57 0.84 -8.40 1.82
C LEU A 57 0.17 -9.68 1.32
N ARG A 58 0.98 -10.72 1.06
CA ARG A 58 0.50 -12.05 0.63
C ARG A 58 -0.38 -12.71 1.68
N ALA A 59 0.03 -12.66 2.95
CA ALA A 59 -0.74 -13.22 4.06
C ALA A 59 -2.12 -12.56 4.20
N GLN A 60 -2.22 -11.26 3.90
CA GLN A 60 -3.48 -10.50 3.93
C GLN A 60 -4.24 -10.49 2.60
N ARG A 61 -3.72 -11.14 1.55
CA ARG A 61 -4.26 -11.09 0.17
C ARG A 61 -4.35 -9.66 -0.42
N ILE A 62 -3.59 -8.74 0.14
CA ILE A 62 -3.58 -7.34 -0.29
C ILE A 62 -2.80 -7.19 -1.61
N ASP A 63 -1.80 -8.03 -1.86
CA ASP A 63 -1.09 -8.08 -3.14
C ASP A 63 -2.03 -8.39 -4.32
N ASP A 64 -2.92 -9.37 -4.15
CA ASP A 64 -3.95 -9.68 -5.15
C ASP A 64 -4.95 -8.52 -5.30
N ALA A 65 -5.38 -7.91 -4.19
CA ALA A 65 -6.29 -6.78 -4.22
C ALA A 65 -5.69 -5.58 -4.97
N LEU A 66 -4.41 -5.29 -4.75
CA LEU A 66 -3.66 -4.25 -5.47
C LEU A 66 -3.59 -4.55 -6.96
N ARG A 67 -3.34 -5.81 -7.35
CA ARG A 67 -3.35 -6.24 -8.77
C ARG A 67 -4.73 -6.05 -9.40
N VAL A 68 -5.80 -6.42 -8.70
CA VAL A 68 -7.18 -6.22 -9.19
C VAL A 68 -7.54 -4.74 -9.33
N ALA A 69 -7.18 -3.90 -8.35
CA ALA A 69 -7.48 -2.48 -8.41
C ALA A 69 -6.72 -1.79 -9.56
N THR A 70 -5.41 -2.07 -9.69
CA THR A 70 -4.58 -1.49 -10.74
C THR A 70 -4.97 -1.98 -12.14
N SER A 71 -5.37 -3.25 -12.30
CA SER A 71 -5.91 -3.75 -13.58
C SER A 71 -7.22 -3.07 -13.99
N ARG A 72 -7.95 -2.49 -13.02
CA ARG A 72 -9.16 -1.67 -13.24
C ARG A 72 -8.87 -0.17 -13.38
N GLY A 73 -7.59 0.20 -13.47
CA GLY A 73 -7.14 1.58 -13.66
C GLY A 73 -7.01 2.40 -12.38
N ALA A 74 -6.91 1.77 -11.20
CA ALA A 74 -6.62 2.49 -9.98
C ALA A 74 -5.20 3.09 -9.99
N SER A 75 -5.06 4.31 -9.49
CA SER A 75 -3.75 4.91 -9.24
C SER A 75 -3.17 4.40 -7.92
N LEU A 76 -1.91 3.98 -7.94
CA LEU A 76 -1.19 3.46 -6.78
C LEU A 76 0.03 4.33 -6.48
N LEU A 77 0.13 4.81 -5.24
CA LEU A 77 1.29 5.54 -4.73
C LEU A 77 1.98 4.69 -3.65
N GLY A 78 3.21 4.26 -3.91
CA GLY A 78 4.06 3.63 -2.92
C GLY A 78 4.90 4.65 -2.16
N VAL A 79 5.01 4.52 -0.84
CA VAL A 79 5.84 5.39 0.01
C VAL A 79 6.99 4.59 0.64
N CYS A 80 8.23 5.04 0.47
CA CYS A 80 9.43 4.36 0.97
C CYS A 80 9.49 2.90 0.48
N VAL A 81 9.52 1.90 1.38
CA VAL A 81 9.45 0.48 0.99
C VAL A 81 8.20 0.18 0.16
N GLY A 82 7.08 0.87 0.40
CA GLY A 82 5.88 0.70 -0.42
C GLY A 82 6.10 1.03 -1.91
N HIS A 83 7.06 1.89 -2.25
CA HIS A 83 7.49 2.14 -3.63
C HIS A 83 8.37 1.00 -4.16
N GLN A 84 9.27 0.46 -3.33
CA GLN A 84 10.12 -0.67 -3.70
C GLN A 84 9.27 -1.91 -4.07
N LEU A 85 8.17 -2.14 -3.35
CA LEU A 85 7.22 -3.25 -3.60
C LEU A 85 6.53 -3.20 -4.97
N LEU A 86 6.68 -2.10 -5.72
CA LEU A 86 6.15 -1.97 -7.08
C LEU A 86 7.07 -2.58 -8.15
N PHE A 87 8.29 -2.96 -7.78
CA PHE A 87 9.27 -3.58 -8.68
C PHE A 87 9.20 -5.11 -8.60
N ASP A 88 9.81 -5.77 -9.60
CA ASP A 88 9.82 -7.22 -9.70
C ASP A 88 10.82 -7.91 -8.75
N VAL A 89 11.87 -7.20 -8.33
CA VAL A 89 13.00 -7.73 -7.54
C VAL A 89 13.53 -6.68 -6.57
N SER A 90 13.97 -7.11 -5.39
CA SER A 90 14.71 -6.30 -4.43
C SER A 90 16.09 -6.90 -4.13
N HIS A 91 17.06 -6.03 -3.85
CA HIS A 91 18.40 -6.41 -3.39
C HIS A 91 18.63 -6.09 -1.90
N GLU A 92 17.56 -5.71 -1.18
CA GLU A 92 17.64 -5.44 0.26
C GLU A 92 17.98 -6.72 1.02
N MET A 93 19.16 -6.76 1.65
CA MET A 93 19.64 -7.91 2.45
C MET A 93 19.79 -9.23 1.66
N GLY A 94 19.94 -9.16 0.34
CA GLY A 94 19.96 -10.31 -0.57
C GLY A 94 19.03 -10.10 -1.76
N THR A 95 18.94 -11.05 -2.68
CA THR A 95 18.02 -10.94 -3.83
C THR A 95 16.68 -11.62 -3.51
N THR A 96 15.58 -10.88 -3.61
CA THR A 96 14.21 -11.34 -3.27
C THR A 96 13.19 -10.88 -4.29
#